data_AF-A0A0E3KVW3-F1
#
_entry.id   AF-A0A0E3KVW3-F1
#
_cell.length_a   1.000
_cell.length_b   1.000
_cell.length_c   1.000
_cell.angle_alpha   90.00
_cell.angle_beta   90.00
_cell.angle_gamma   90.00
#
_symmetry.space_group_name_H-M   'P 1'
#
loop_
_entity.id
_entity.type
_entity.pdbx_description
1 polymer ?
#
loop_
_entity_poly.entity_id
_entity_poly.type
_entity_poly.pdbx_seq_one_letter_code
_entity_poly.pdbx_strand_id
1 'polypeptide(L)'
;MKSHKGGLCSKYLSMFPPFILRGSNMLDQQKEIECELFEIYNKNLDQFFSLIKFMFVIFGFYAITFSNVYGKLNIHTLDNVPIISIYSLLACLLFIGIALIVPFSQLVLPKERKFKQRESSIQFREEDELKIHNKKLFLITLKQENYYISSFLLVLLSLIFFCGHFAPFAICVSIPVFIISVFYHLTFSEWMKKENKNIKIVKPHKG
;
A
#
# COMPACT_ATOMS: atom_id res chain seq x y z
N MET A 1 -18.49 -30.47 -37.75
CA MET A 1 -18.66 -30.92 -36.35
C MET A 1 -17.96 -29.94 -35.41
N LYS A 2 -18.57 -29.73 -34.23
CA LYS A 2 -18.51 -28.53 -33.41
C LYS A 2 -17.14 -28.16 -32.81
N SER A 3 -16.94 -26.85 -32.80
CA SER A 3 -15.98 -26.03 -32.06
C SER A 3 -16.09 -26.20 -30.54
N HIS A 4 -14.95 -26.36 -29.86
CA HIS A 4 -14.80 -26.20 -28.41
C HIS A 4 -13.88 -24.99 -28.16
N LYS A 5 -14.46 -23.84 -27.80
CA LYS A 5 -13.75 -22.72 -27.19
C LYS A 5 -14.67 -22.05 -26.17
N GLY A 6 -14.11 -21.71 -25.00
CA GLY A 6 -14.56 -20.53 -24.25
C GLY A 6 -15.25 -20.73 -22.91
N GLY A 7 -14.85 -21.69 -22.08
CA GLY A 7 -15.26 -21.76 -20.68
C GLY A 7 -14.25 -21.08 -19.74
N LEU A 8 -14.14 -19.75 -19.76
CA LEU A 8 -13.31 -19.02 -18.76
C LEU A 8 -13.70 -17.55 -18.52
N CYS A 9 -14.66 -16.99 -19.25
CA CYS A 9 -15.07 -15.58 -19.06
C CYS A 9 -16.09 -15.36 -17.92
N SER A 10 -16.65 -16.42 -17.33
CA SER A 10 -17.79 -16.32 -16.40
C SER A 10 -17.40 -16.12 -14.92
N LYS A 11 -16.13 -16.31 -14.55
CA LYS A 11 -15.70 -16.30 -13.12
C LYS A 11 -15.13 -14.98 -12.59
N TYR A 12 -15.01 -13.94 -13.42
CA TYR A 12 -14.48 -12.63 -12.99
C TYR A 12 -15.56 -11.59 -12.67
N LEU A 13 -16.85 -11.92 -12.83
CA LEU A 13 -17.96 -11.01 -12.50
C LEU A 13 -18.44 -11.09 -11.04
N SER A 14 -17.92 -12.01 -10.22
CA SER A 14 -18.43 -12.25 -8.85
C SER A 14 -17.58 -11.64 -7.74
N MET A 15 -16.59 -10.80 -8.05
CA MET A 15 -15.73 -10.14 -7.05
C MET A 15 -15.96 -8.62 -7.00
N PHE A 16 -17.14 -8.19 -7.43
CA PHE A 16 -17.59 -6.81 -7.32
C PHE A 16 -18.53 -6.68 -6.12
N PRO A 17 -18.45 -5.59 -5.32
CA PRO A 17 -19.55 -5.25 -4.42
C PRO A 17 -20.84 -5.07 -5.25
N PRO A 18 -22.03 -5.28 -4.67
CA PRO A 18 -23.28 -5.29 -5.42
C PRO A 18 -23.54 -3.90 -5.99
N PHE A 19 -23.17 -3.69 -7.24
CA PHE A 19 -23.44 -2.46 -7.96
C PHE A 19 -24.95 -2.28 -8.06
N ILE A 20 -25.46 -1.20 -7.49
CA ILE A 20 -26.84 -0.79 -7.62
C ILE A 20 -27.03 -0.33 -9.07
N LEU A 21 -27.47 -1.25 -9.92
CA LEU A 21 -27.73 -1.04 -11.35
C LEU A 21 -28.99 -0.17 -11.52
N ARG A 22 -28.83 1.14 -11.65
CA ARG A 22 -29.87 2.05 -12.16
C ARG A 22 -29.54 2.37 -13.61
N GLY A 23 -30.46 2.06 -14.53
CA GLY A 23 -30.26 2.12 -15.98
C GLY A 23 -29.77 3.48 -16.48
N SER A 24 -28.47 3.59 -16.73
CA SER A 24 -27.77 4.75 -17.29
C SER A 24 -26.96 4.30 -18.52
N ASN A 25 -26.70 5.22 -19.46
CA ASN A 25 -25.92 4.93 -20.66
C ASN A 25 -24.50 4.47 -20.28
N MET A 26 -23.85 3.64 -21.12
CA MET A 26 -22.51 3.08 -20.82
C MET A 26 -21.45 4.13 -20.46
N LEU A 27 -21.53 5.33 -21.07
CA LEU A 27 -20.67 6.47 -20.75
C LEU A 27 -20.89 6.99 -19.31
N ASP A 28 -22.15 7.08 -18.89
CA ASP A 28 -22.52 7.58 -17.56
C ASP A 28 -22.04 6.62 -16.47
N GLN A 29 -22.14 5.31 -16.73
CA GLN A 29 -21.58 4.27 -15.85
C GLN A 29 -20.06 4.39 -15.70
N GLN A 30 -19.33 4.64 -16.78
CA GLN A 30 -17.86 4.81 -16.71
C GLN A 30 -17.44 6.07 -15.95
N LYS A 31 -18.22 7.15 -16.03
CA LYS A 31 -17.99 8.38 -15.25
C LYS A 31 -18.31 8.20 -13.77
N GLU A 32 -19.35 7.44 -13.45
CA GLU A 32 -19.68 7.07 -12.07
C GLU A 32 -18.55 6.25 -11.43
N ILE A 33 -18.04 5.25 -12.14
CA ILE A 33 -16.87 4.45 -11.72
C ILE A 33 -15.63 5.32 -11.52
N GLU A 34 -15.36 6.28 -12.41
CA GLU A 34 -14.24 7.21 -12.25
C GLU A 34 -14.38 8.03 -10.95
N CYS A 35 -15.56 8.59 -10.70
CA CYS A 35 -15.84 9.36 -9.49
C CYS A 35 -15.65 8.53 -8.22
N GLU A 36 -16.18 7.31 -8.18
CA GLU A 36 -16.02 6.39 -7.04
C GLU A 36 -14.55 6.01 -6.81
N LEU A 37 -13.81 5.69 -7.88
CA LEU A 37 -12.38 5.39 -7.79
C LEU A 37 -11.56 6.56 -7.23
N PHE A 38 -11.90 7.79 -7.63
CA PHE A 38 -11.26 8.99 -7.09
C PHE A 38 -11.60 9.23 -5.62
N GLU A 39 -12.82 8.92 -5.19
CA GLU A 39 -13.22 9.01 -3.79
C GLU A 39 -12.44 8.01 -2.93
N ILE A 40 -12.34 6.75 -3.38
CA ILE A 40 -11.53 5.72 -2.70
C ILE A 40 -10.06 6.14 -2.67
N TYR A 41 -9.53 6.65 -3.77
CA TYR A 41 -8.15 7.15 -3.86
C TYR A 41 -7.87 8.26 -2.82
N ASN A 42 -8.76 9.25 -2.71
CA ASN A 42 -8.62 10.34 -1.74
C ASN A 42 -8.71 9.84 -0.31
N LYS A 43 -9.68 8.95 -0.03
CA LYS A 43 -9.81 8.31 1.29
C LYS A 43 -8.54 7.54 1.67
N ASN A 44 -7.92 6.83 0.72
CA ASN A 44 -6.68 6.11 0.96
C ASN A 44 -5.51 7.06 1.25
N LEU A 45 -5.44 8.22 0.57
CA LEU A 45 -4.47 9.26 0.91
C LEU A 45 -4.64 9.79 2.33
N ASP A 46 -5.87 10.06 2.77
CA ASP A 46 -6.15 10.51 4.13
C ASP A 46 -5.70 9.49 5.17
N GLN A 47 -5.94 8.19 4.91
CA GLN A 47 -5.44 7.10 5.75
C GLN A 47 -3.91 7.05 5.78
N PHE A 48 -3.23 7.26 4.64
CA PHE A 48 -1.77 7.35 4.60
C PHE A 48 -1.23 8.52 5.42
N PHE A 49 -1.86 9.69 5.34
CA PHE A 49 -1.49 10.83 6.19
C PHE A 49 -1.68 10.51 7.68
N SER A 50 -2.78 9.83 8.03
CA SER A 50 -3.00 9.38 9.41
C SER A 50 -1.92 8.40 9.87
N LEU A 51 -1.53 7.45 9.01
CA LEU A 51 -0.47 6.49 9.30
C LEU A 51 0.89 7.16 9.50
N ILE A 52 1.24 8.15 8.66
CA ILE A 52 2.47 8.93 8.82
C ILE A 52 2.47 9.67 10.17
N LYS A 53 1.36 10.33 10.54
CA LYS A 53 1.24 10.98 11.85
C LYS A 53 1.45 9.99 12.99
N PHE A 54 0.84 8.82 12.89
CA PHE A 54 1.00 7.74 13.87
C PHE A 54 2.46 7.26 13.97
N MET A 55 3.16 7.09 12.85
CA MET A 55 4.58 6.74 12.83
C MET A 55 5.45 7.81 13.51
N PHE A 56 5.17 9.10 13.31
CA PHE A 56 5.89 10.18 14.00
C PHE A 56 5.68 10.14 15.52
N VAL A 57 4.47 9.83 15.98
CA VAL A 57 4.18 9.67 17.43
C VAL A 57 4.99 8.50 18.00
N ILE A 58 4.97 7.35 17.33
CA ILE A 58 5.76 6.17 17.74
C ILE A 58 7.25 6.50 17.74
N PHE A 59 7.75 7.16 16.70
CA PHE A 59 9.15 7.53 16.59
C PHE A 59 9.58 8.48 17.72
N GLY A 60 8.74 9.45 18.08
CA GLY A 60 8.98 10.32 19.23
C GLY A 60 9.03 9.53 20.55
N PHE A 61 8.12 8.57 20.73
CA PHE A 61 8.11 7.69 21.90
C PHE A 61 9.39 6.84 21.99
N TYR A 62 9.86 6.30 20.86
CA TYR A 62 11.13 5.60 20.79
C TYR A 62 12.27 6.54 21.18
N ALA A 63 12.37 7.72 20.58
CA ALA A 63 13.45 8.67 20.86
C ALA A 63 13.52 9.04 22.36
N ILE A 64 12.39 9.27 23.02
CA ILE A 64 12.33 9.52 24.47
C ILE A 64 12.83 8.31 25.25
N THR A 65 12.40 7.10 24.88
CA THR A 65 12.84 5.87 25.55
C THR A 65 14.34 5.67 25.38
N PHE A 66 14.87 5.82 24.16
CA PHE A 66 16.31 5.75 23.90
C PHE A 66 17.08 6.81 24.68
N SER A 67 16.59 8.04 24.74
CA SER A 67 17.22 9.11 25.51
C SER A 67 17.21 8.83 27.02
N ASN A 68 16.15 8.23 27.55
CA ASN A 68 16.09 7.87 28.97
C ASN A 68 16.98 6.66 29.32
N VAL A 69 16.99 5.63 28.47
CA VAL A 69 17.75 4.39 28.72
C VAL A 69 19.25 4.60 28.46
N TYR A 70 19.62 5.36 27.43
CA TYR A 70 21.00 5.50 26.96
C TYR A 70 21.56 6.93 27.04
N GLY A 71 20.76 7.95 27.35
CA GLY A 71 21.21 9.35 27.42
C GLY A 71 22.15 9.64 28.58
N LYS A 72 22.16 8.79 29.63
CA LYS A 72 23.31 8.65 30.50
C LYS A 72 24.29 7.69 29.82
N LEU A 73 25.07 8.20 28.86
CA LEU A 73 26.13 7.46 28.15
C LEU A 73 27.26 7.04 29.11
N ASN A 74 26.94 6.21 30.10
CA ASN A 74 27.94 5.54 30.90
C ASN A 74 28.32 4.29 30.11
N ILE A 75 29.55 4.27 29.59
CA ILE A 75 30.07 3.18 28.75
C ILE A 75 29.92 1.82 29.47
N HIS A 76 30.01 1.81 30.80
CA HIS A 76 29.77 0.64 31.65
C HIS A 76 28.34 0.10 31.67
N THR A 77 27.32 0.90 31.34
CA THR A 77 25.94 0.39 31.23
C THR A 77 25.73 -0.42 29.96
N LEU A 78 26.50 -0.16 28.90
CA LEU A 78 26.38 -0.83 27.60
C LEU A 78 26.92 -2.26 27.64
N ASP A 79 27.95 -2.52 28.46
CA ASP A 79 28.52 -3.86 28.67
C ASP A 79 27.57 -4.82 29.42
N ASN A 80 26.65 -4.28 30.21
CA ASN A 80 25.70 -5.07 31.02
C ASN A 80 24.33 -5.28 30.37
N VAL A 81 24.07 -4.66 29.20
CA VAL A 81 22.80 -4.86 28.50
C VAL A 81 22.85 -6.19 27.74
N PRO A 82 21.85 -7.07 27.89
CA PRO A 82 21.81 -8.30 27.13
C PRO A 82 21.83 -8.00 25.63
N ILE A 83 22.72 -8.67 24.90
CA ILE A 83 22.94 -8.48 23.45
C ILE A 83 21.63 -8.46 22.64
N ILE A 84 20.67 -9.30 23.03
CA ILE A 84 19.33 -9.40 22.44
C ILE A 84 18.57 -8.05 22.48
N SER A 85 18.73 -7.29 23.55
CA SER A 85 18.05 -6.02 23.80
C SER A 85 18.52 -4.90 22.86
N ILE A 86 19.82 -4.87 22.53
CA ILE A 86 20.42 -3.92 21.57
C ILE A 86 19.94 -4.24 20.14
N TYR A 87 19.98 -5.51 19.72
CA TYR A 87 19.51 -5.91 18.39
C TYR A 87 18.01 -5.67 18.20
N SER A 88 17.21 -5.89 19.25
CA SER A 88 15.76 -5.62 19.22
C SER A 88 15.45 -4.14 18.99
N LEU A 89 16.21 -3.26 19.64
CA LEU A 89 16.09 -1.80 19.45
C LEU A 89 16.55 -1.35 18.05
N LEU A 90 17.66 -1.89 17.55
CA LEU A 90 18.14 -1.59 16.19
C LEU A 90 17.12 -2.06 15.15
N ALA A 91 16.57 -3.27 15.31
CA ALA A 91 15.54 -3.82 14.43
C ALA A 91 14.28 -2.95 14.45
N CYS A 92 13.84 -2.52 15.64
CA CYS A 92 12.72 -1.60 15.79
C CYS A 92 12.89 -0.30 14.98
N LEU A 93 14.07 0.34 15.07
CA LEU A 93 14.41 1.55 14.31
C LEU A 93 14.46 1.30 12.79
N LEU A 94 15.00 0.15 12.38
CA LEU A 94 15.06 -0.24 10.99
C LEU A 94 13.66 -0.42 10.39
N PHE A 95 12.76 -1.12 11.09
CA PHE A 95 11.41 -1.37 10.59
C PHE A 95 10.56 -0.10 10.52
N ILE A 96 10.63 0.78 11.52
CA ILE A 96 9.90 2.07 11.45
C ILE A 96 10.48 2.97 10.35
N GLY A 97 11.79 2.95 10.13
CA GLY A 97 12.45 3.68 9.05
C GLY A 97 12.00 3.22 7.66
N ILE A 98 11.98 1.91 7.42
CA ILE A 98 11.47 1.35 6.16
C ILE A 98 9.98 1.67 5.99
N ALA A 99 9.20 1.55 7.08
CA ALA A 99 7.76 1.82 7.05
C ALA A 99 7.43 3.28 6.71
N LEU A 100 8.32 4.23 7.03
CA LEU A 100 8.17 5.65 6.65
C LEU A 100 8.41 5.87 5.16
N ILE A 101 9.38 5.20 4.54
CA ILE A 101 9.73 5.41 3.12
C ILE A 101 8.57 5.07 2.19
N VAL A 102 7.83 4.00 2.51
CA VAL A 102 6.73 3.49 1.69
C VAL A 102 5.61 4.53 1.45
N PRO A 103 4.98 5.13 2.47
CA PRO A 103 3.91 6.11 2.27
C PRO A 103 4.43 7.41 1.63
N PHE A 104 5.65 7.86 1.91
CA PHE A 104 6.24 9.01 1.22
C PHE A 104 6.40 8.78 -0.29
N SER A 105 6.70 7.55 -0.71
CA SER A 105 6.76 7.20 -2.14
C SER A 105 5.39 7.27 -2.85
N GLN A 106 4.29 7.07 -2.12
CA GLN A 106 2.92 7.10 -2.65
C GLN A 106 2.28 8.49 -2.58
N LEU A 107 2.81 9.38 -1.73
CA LEU A 107 2.42 10.80 -1.67
C LEU A 107 2.87 11.61 -2.89
N VAL A 108 3.75 11.06 -3.73
CA VAL A 108 4.04 11.65 -5.05
C VAL A 108 2.77 11.52 -5.89
N LEU A 109 1.97 12.60 -5.89
CA LEU A 109 0.70 12.70 -6.59
C LEU A 109 0.78 12.02 -7.97
N PRO A 110 -0.11 11.07 -8.30
CA PRO A 110 -0.29 10.69 -9.68
C PRO A 110 -0.66 11.97 -10.42
N LYS A 111 0.18 12.35 -11.39
CA LYS A 111 -0.05 13.49 -12.30
C LYS A 111 -1.35 13.38 -13.10
N GLU A 112 -2.14 12.32 -12.88
CA GLU A 112 -3.43 12.08 -13.51
C GLU A 112 -4.51 12.82 -12.74
N ARG A 113 -4.59 14.12 -12.96
CA ARG A 113 -5.75 14.93 -12.55
C ARG A 113 -7.03 14.34 -13.17
N LYS A 114 -8.17 14.56 -12.51
CA LYS A 114 -9.54 14.31 -13.01
C LYS A 114 -9.81 14.84 -14.44
N PHE A 115 -8.95 15.73 -14.95
CA PHE A 115 -9.13 16.38 -16.24
C PHE A 115 -7.82 16.38 -17.04
N LYS A 116 -7.93 16.05 -18.34
CA LYS A 116 -6.86 16.24 -19.33
C LYS A 116 -6.76 17.75 -19.59
N GLN A 117 -5.89 18.44 -18.86
CA GLN A 117 -5.66 19.87 -19.10
C GLN A 117 -4.72 20.01 -20.30
N ARG A 118 -5.28 20.35 -21.47
CA ARG A 118 -4.51 20.72 -22.66
C ARG A 118 -4.70 22.21 -22.88
N GLU A 119 -3.67 22.98 -22.55
CA GLU A 119 -3.35 24.42 -22.77
C GLU A 119 -4.46 25.49 -22.67
N SER A 120 -5.74 25.21 -22.89
CA SER A 120 -6.85 26.16 -22.78
C SER A 120 -8.26 25.53 -22.66
N SER A 121 -8.41 24.20 -22.61
CA SER A 121 -9.74 23.58 -22.40
C SER A 121 -9.72 22.29 -21.58
N ILE A 122 -10.80 22.09 -20.82
CA ILE A 122 -11.10 20.86 -20.07
C ILE A 122 -11.93 19.97 -21.00
N GLN A 123 -11.32 18.94 -21.58
CA GLN A 123 -12.06 17.93 -22.35
C GLN A 123 -12.33 16.70 -21.48
N PHE A 124 -13.57 16.19 -21.57
CA PHE A 124 -13.93 14.86 -21.08
C PHE A 124 -13.20 13.81 -21.91
N ARG A 125 -12.70 12.76 -21.25
CA ARG A 125 -12.04 11.63 -21.91
C ARG A 125 -13.07 10.86 -22.75
N GLU A 126 -12.70 10.49 -23.97
CA GLU A 126 -13.49 9.61 -24.85
C GLU A 126 -13.65 8.21 -24.24
N GLU A 127 -14.69 7.45 -24.63
CA GLU A 127 -15.09 6.18 -23.98
C GLU A 127 -13.95 5.16 -23.80
N ASP A 128 -13.10 4.96 -24.81
CA ASP A 128 -12.00 4.00 -24.73
C ASP A 128 -10.80 4.53 -23.94
N GLU A 129 -10.52 5.84 -24.01
CA GLU A 129 -9.51 6.48 -23.15
C GLU A 129 -9.95 6.48 -21.67
N LEU A 130 -11.25 6.61 -21.41
CA LEU A 130 -11.85 6.59 -20.08
C LEU A 130 -11.74 5.20 -19.45
N LYS A 131 -12.06 4.13 -20.20
CA LYS A 131 -11.89 2.75 -19.73
C LYS A 131 -10.44 2.43 -19.37
N ILE A 132 -9.49 2.86 -20.20
CA ILE A 132 -8.05 2.66 -19.94
C ILE A 132 -7.61 3.44 -18.70
N HIS A 133 -8.11 4.66 -18.53
CA HIS A 133 -7.83 5.46 -17.34
C HIS A 133 -8.40 4.84 -16.07
N ASN A 134 -9.68 4.45 -16.07
CA ASN A 134 -10.34 3.81 -14.94
C ASN A 134 -9.60 2.54 -14.52
N LYS A 135 -9.17 1.71 -15.49
CA LYS A 135 -8.34 0.53 -15.20
C LYS A 135 -7.00 0.90 -14.54
N LYS A 136 -6.36 1.98 -14.99
CA LYS A 136 -5.10 2.44 -14.42
C LYS A 136 -5.29 3.01 -13.01
N LEU A 137 -6.31 3.83 -12.80
CA LEU A 137 -6.65 4.41 -11.51
C LEU A 137 -6.98 3.31 -10.49
N PHE A 138 -7.78 2.32 -10.88
CA PHE A 138 -8.08 1.14 -10.06
C PHE A 138 -6.81 0.44 -9.57
N LEU A 139 -5.82 0.21 -10.44
CA LEU A 139 -4.57 -0.41 -10.03
C LEU A 139 -3.71 0.47 -9.13
N ILE A 140 -3.77 1.79 -9.30
CA ILE A 140 -3.09 2.72 -8.39
C ILE A 140 -3.75 2.65 -7.01
N THR A 141 -5.07 2.70 -6.94
CA THR A 141 -5.84 2.59 -5.69
C THR A 141 -5.55 1.28 -4.97
N LEU A 142 -5.54 0.16 -5.70
CA LEU A 142 -5.25 -1.14 -5.12
C LEU A 142 -3.78 -1.25 -4.68
N LYS A 143 -2.84 -0.65 -5.43
CA LYS A 143 -1.43 -0.55 -5.02
C LYS A 143 -1.27 0.28 -3.74
N GLN A 144 -2.03 1.36 -3.59
CA GLN A 144 -2.08 2.17 -2.37
C GLN A 144 -2.54 1.35 -1.16
N GLU A 145 -3.64 0.62 -1.25
CA GLU A 145 -4.12 -0.21 -0.14
C GLU A 145 -3.08 -1.25 0.32
N ASN A 146 -2.42 -1.92 -0.63
CA ASN A 146 -1.42 -2.94 -0.30
C ASN A 146 -0.14 -2.33 0.32
N TYR A 147 0.27 -1.14 -0.12
CA TYR A 147 1.36 -0.43 0.55
C TYR A 147 0.98 0.06 1.94
N TYR A 148 -0.26 0.47 2.14
CA TYR A 148 -0.77 0.84 3.46
C TYR A 148 -0.69 -0.37 4.40
N ILE A 149 -1.21 -1.53 3.99
CA ILE A 149 -1.15 -2.77 4.77
C ILE A 149 0.29 -3.18 5.06
N SER A 150 1.16 -3.13 4.05
CA SER A 150 2.59 -3.45 4.21
C SER A 150 3.27 -2.52 5.21
N SER A 151 3.00 -1.22 5.14
CA SER A 151 3.54 -0.21 6.06
C SER A 151 3.03 -0.44 7.48
N PHE A 152 1.74 -0.74 7.63
CA PHE A 152 1.14 -1.05 8.92
C PHE A 152 1.76 -2.30 9.57
N LEU A 153 1.97 -3.37 8.80
CA LEU A 153 2.63 -4.58 9.29
C LEU A 153 4.08 -4.31 9.74
N LEU A 154 4.82 -3.46 9.03
CA LEU A 154 6.17 -3.04 9.44
C LEU A 154 6.15 -2.22 10.74
N VAL A 155 5.16 -1.35 10.94
CA VAL A 155 4.96 -0.63 12.22
C VAL A 155 4.67 -1.62 13.34
N LEU A 156 3.79 -2.60 13.11
CA LEU A 156 3.49 -3.64 14.10
C LEU A 156 4.75 -4.44 14.46
N LEU A 157 5.55 -4.80 13.46
CA LEU A 157 6.81 -5.50 13.67
C LEU A 157 7.80 -4.66 14.49
N SER A 158 7.91 -3.37 14.18
CA SER A 158 8.70 -2.41 14.95
C SER A 158 8.27 -2.37 16.43
N LEU A 159 6.97 -2.30 16.71
CA LEU A 159 6.42 -2.32 18.08
C LEU A 159 6.74 -3.63 18.81
N ILE A 160 6.64 -4.78 18.14
CA ILE A 160 6.97 -6.08 18.74
C ILE A 160 8.45 -6.15 19.10
N PHE A 161 9.34 -5.68 18.22
CA PHE A 161 10.76 -5.57 18.52
C PHE A 161 11.06 -4.56 19.63
N PHE A 162 10.32 -3.46 19.70
CA PHE A 162 10.42 -2.54 20.83
C PHE A 162 10.01 -3.22 22.15
N CYS A 163 8.90 -3.96 22.18
CA CYS A 163 8.51 -4.76 23.35
C CYS A 163 9.53 -5.85 23.68
N GLY A 164 10.17 -6.44 22.66
CA GLY A 164 11.26 -7.42 22.79
C GLY A 164 12.46 -6.93 23.60
N HIS A 165 12.67 -5.61 23.66
CA HIS A 165 13.67 -5.00 24.53
C HIS A 165 13.40 -5.27 26.02
N PHE A 166 12.14 -5.17 26.44
CA PHE A 166 11.72 -5.36 27.83
C PHE A 166 11.34 -6.81 28.14
N ALA A 167 10.80 -7.51 27.14
CA ALA A 167 10.27 -8.86 27.24
C ALA A 167 10.86 -9.73 26.11
N PRO A 168 12.01 -10.40 26.32
CA PRO A 168 12.71 -11.13 25.25
C PRO A 168 11.86 -12.18 24.53
N PHE A 169 10.88 -12.80 25.21
CA PHE A 169 9.95 -13.74 24.60
C PHE A 169 9.02 -13.11 23.55
N ALA A 170 8.80 -11.79 23.60
CA ALA A 170 8.00 -11.07 22.61
C ALA A 170 8.64 -11.11 21.22
N ILE A 171 9.97 -11.32 21.13
CA ILE A 171 10.67 -11.51 19.85
C ILE A 171 10.19 -12.79 19.15
N CYS A 172 9.76 -13.82 19.89
CA CYS A 172 9.19 -15.02 19.26
C CYS A 172 7.90 -14.71 18.48
N VAL A 173 7.16 -13.66 18.86
CA VAL A 173 5.95 -13.19 18.15
C VAL A 173 6.31 -12.43 16.87
N SER A 174 7.52 -11.86 16.75
CA SER A 174 7.92 -11.13 15.54
C SER A 174 8.15 -12.07 14.36
N ILE A 175 8.58 -13.31 14.59
CA ILE A 175 8.85 -14.32 13.56
C ILE A 175 7.60 -14.60 12.70
N PRO A 176 6.43 -15.00 13.25
CA PRO A 176 5.24 -15.25 12.44
C PRO A 176 4.74 -13.98 11.74
N VAL A 177 4.80 -12.82 12.41
CA VAL A 177 4.38 -11.54 11.81
C VAL A 177 5.29 -11.16 10.64
N PHE A 178 6.60 -11.40 10.75
CA PHE A 178 7.56 -11.17 9.68
C PHE A 178 7.30 -12.11 8.49
N ILE A 179 7.08 -13.40 8.74
CA ILE A 179 6.76 -14.38 7.69
C ILE A 179 5.49 -13.96 6.95
N ILE A 180 4.41 -13.63 7.67
CA ILE A 180 3.15 -13.16 7.07
C ILE A 180 3.40 -11.90 6.22
N SER A 181 4.18 -10.95 6.73
CA SER A 181 4.51 -9.71 6.02
C SER A 181 5.27 -9.98 4.71
N VAL A 182 6.26 -10.86 4.74
CA VAL A 182 7.06 -11.23 3.56
C VAL A 182 6.19 -11.98 2.55
N PHE A 183 5.43 -12.98 2.99
CA PHE A 183 4.54 -13.74 2.09
C PHE A 183 3.52 -12.81 1.43
N TYR A 184 2.88 -11.95 2.21
CA TYR A 184 1.93 -10.96 1.69
C TYR A 184 2.58 -10.06 0.64
N HIS A 185 3.77 -9.52 0.92
CA HIS A 185 4.49 -8.67 -0.02
C HIS A 185 4.87 -9.39 -1.31
N LEU A 186 5.35 -10.64 -1.22
CA LEU A 186 5.73 -11.45 -2.38
C LEU A 186 4.51 -11.78 -3.25
N THR A 187 3.43 -12.30 -2.66
CA THR A 187 2.19 -12.63 -3.38
C THR A 187 1.62 -11.41 -4.08
N PHE A 188 1.61 -10.26 -3.41
CA PHE A 188 1.14 -9.02 -4.01
C PHE A 188 2.05 -8.54 -5.16
N SER A 189 3.37 -8.60 -4.98
CA SER A 189 4.35 -8.20 -6.00
C SER A 189 4.23 -9.05 -7.28
N GLU A 190 4.04 -10.36 -7.13
CA GLU A 190 3.83 -11.26 -8.27
C GLU A 190 2.51 -10.97 -8.99
N TRP A 191 1.43 -10.76 -8.22
CA TRP A 191 0.12 -10.42 -8.78
C TRP A 191 0.19 -9.09 -9.56
N MET A 192 0.84 -8.07 -9.02
CA MET A 192 1.04 -6.79 -9.71
C MET A 192 1.89 -6.91 -10.97
N LYS A 193 2.94 -7.75 -10.96
CA LYS A 193 3.75 -8.01 -12.17
C LYS A 193 2.91 -8.65 -13.27
N LYS A 194 2.01 -9.59 -12.92
CA LYS A 194 1.09 -10.23 -13.86
C LYS A 194 0.13 -9.21 -14.47
N GLU A 195 -0.48 -8.36 -13.64
CA GLU A 195 -1.48 -7.41 -14.14
C GLU A 195 -0.88 -6.26 -14.97
N ASN A 196 0.33 -5.79 -14.60
CA ASN A 196 1.06 -4.83 -15.43
C ASN A 196 1.47 -5.40 -16.80
N LYS A 197 1.80 -6.69 -16.88
CA LYS A 197 2.06 -7.35 -18.18
C LYS A 197 0.79 -7.38 -19.04
N ASN A 198 -0.36 -7.71 -18.45
CA ASN A 198 -1.65 -7.72 -19.15
C ASN A 198 -1.99 -6.35 -19.74
N ILE A 199 -1.75 -5.25 -19.02
CA ILE A 199 -2.01 -3.89 -19.54
C ILE A 199 -1.07 -3.52 -20.69
N LYS A 200 0.21 -3.89 -20.60
CA LYS A 200 1.16 -3.65 -21.70
C LYS A 200 0.77 -4.43 -22.95
N ILE A 201 0.23 -5.64 -22.79
CA ILE A 201 -0.23 -6.49 -23.91
C ILE A 201 -1.54 -5.97 -24.52
N VAL A 202 -2.38 -5.26 -23.76
CA VAL A 202 -3.61 -4.60 -24.26
C VAL A 202 -3.32 -3.30 -25.03
N LYS A 203 -2.05 -2.83 -25.05
CA LYS A 203 -1.61 -1.81 -26.01
C LYS A 203 -1.06 -2.43 -27.32
N PRO A 204 -1.93 -2.85 -28.27
CA PRO A 204 -1.67 -2.77 -29.70
C PRO A 204 -2.97 -2.28 -30.40
N HIS A 205 -3.04 -1.19 -31.15
CA HIS A 205 -2.31 -0.82 -32.34
C HIS A 205 -2.52 0.70 -32.47
N LYS A 206 -1.45 1.50 -32.55
CA LYS A 206 -1.54 2.71 -33.37
C LYS A 206 -1.40 2.22 -34.81
N GLY A 207 -2.53 2.07 -35.49
CA GLY A 207 -2.61 2.28 -36.94
C GLY A 207 -2.75 3.76 -37.19
#